data_AF-A0AAC9I5P6-F1
#
_entry.id   AF-A0AAC9I5P6-F1
#
_cell.length_a   1.000
_cell.length_b   1.000
_cell.length_c   1.000
_cell.angle_alpha   90.00
_cell.angle_beta   90.00
_cell.angle_gamma   90.00
#
_symmetry.space_group_name_H-M   'P 1'
#
loop_
_entity.id
_entity.type
_entity.pdbx_description
1 polymer ?
#
loop_
_entity_poly.entity_id
_entity_poly.type
_entity_poly.pdbx_seq_one_letter_code
_entity_poly.pdbx_strand_id
1 'polypeptide(L)' 'MVRRTRIIVWTSFARVSRTSIFSYWNKRNKSKTYSKKLNILFQESLMQLTVFPESSIKSNNQNIRLKIASHFEII' A
#
# COMPACT_ATOMS: atom_id res chain seq x y z
N MET A 1 12.72 10.87 22.91
CA MET A 1 12.34 9.83 21.91
C MET A 1 12.31 10.50 20.54
N VAL A 2 13.30 10.26 19.67
CA VAL A 2 13.39 10.94 18.37
C VAL A 2 12.35 10.35 17.42
N ARG A 3 11.31 11.11 17.07
CA ARG A 3 10.39 10.74 15.99
C ARG A 3 11.11 10.92 14.66
N ARG A 4 11.61 9.82 14.05
CA ARG A 4 12.09 9.85 12.67
C ARG A 4 10.89 9.99 11.74
N THR A 5 10.80 11.13 11.05
CA THR A 5 9.83 11.32 9.96
C THR A 5 10.29 10.53 8.75
N ARG A 6 9.53 9.51 8.35
CA ARG A 6 9.80 8.70 7.14
C ARG A 6 8.91 9.18 6.00
N ILE A 7 9.49 9.27 4.81
CA ILE A 7 8.77 9.62 3.58
C ILE A 7 8.57 8.35 2.77
N ILE A 8 7.36 8.15 2.26
CA ILE A 8 7.05 7.03 1.38
C ILE A 8 7.30 7.47 -0.06
N VAL A 9 8.18 6.75 -0.75
CA VAL A 9 8.48 6.96 -2.16
C VAL A 9 7.97 5.76 -2.94
N TRP A 10 7.08 6.01 -3.90
CA TRP A 10 6.53 4.97 -4.76
C TRP A 10 7.34 4.87 -6.06
N THR A 11 7.71 3.64 -6.43
CA THR A 11 8.26 3.36 -7.76
C THR A 11 7.23 3.64 -8.86
N SER A 12 7.69 3.86 -10.09
CA SER A 12 6.81 4.03 -11.26
C SER A 12 5.88 2.81 -11.42
N PHE A 13 6.43 1.60 -11.30
CA PHE A 13 5.68 0.35 -11.35
C PHE A 13 4.56 0.31 -10.31
N ALA A 14 4.84 0.67 -9.05
CA ALA A 14 3.83 0.61 -8.00
C ALA A 14 2.71 1.66 -8.20
N ARG A 15 3.02 2.84 -8.76
CA ARG A 15 2.00 3.83 -9.16
C ARG A 15 1.08 3.29 -10.25
N VAL A 16 1.65 2.64 -11.26
CA VAL A 16 0.89 2.01 -12.35
C VAL A 16 0.04 0.86 -11.81
N SER A 17 0.63 -0.05 -11.02
CA SER A 17 -0.07 -1.18 -10.41
C SER A 17 -1.29 -0.75 -9.60
N ARG A 18 -1.13 0.24 -8.72
CA ARG A 18 -2.23 0.82 -7.94
C ARG A 18 -3.34 1.39 -8.84
N THR A 19 -2.96 2.08 -9.91
CA THR A 19 -3.92 2.67 -10.86
C THR A 19 -4.68 1.57 -11.61
N SER A 20 -4.01 0.49 -12.01
CA SER A 20 -4.62 -0.68 -12.65
C SER A 20 -5.64 -1.38 -11.74
N ILE A 21 -5.31 -1.57 -10.45
CA ILE A 21 -6.24 -2.13 -9.46
C ILE A 21 -7.51 -1.29 -9.37
N PHE A 22 -7.38 0.04 -9.26
CA PHE A 22 -8.54 0.93 -9.18
C PHE A 22 -9.37 0.93 -10.47
N SER A 23 -8.71 0.94 -11.63
CA SER A 23 -9.39 0.88 -12.93
C SER A 23 -10.19 -0.41 -13.10
N TYR A 24 -9.63 -1.55 -12.68
CA TYR A 24 -10.33 -2.84 -12.69
C TYR A 24 -11.63 -2.77 -11.87
N TRP A 25 -11.55 -2.35 -10.61
CA TRP A 25 -12.72 -2.30 -9.74
C TRP A 25 -13.73 -1.23 -10.14
N ASN A 26 -13.28 -0.09 -10.66
CA ASN A 26 -14.16 0.94 -11.21
C ASN A 26 -14.98 0.39 -12.38
N LYS A 27 -14.34 -0.36 -13.30
CA LYS A 27 -14.99 -1.00 -14.44
C LYS A 27 -15.96 -2.09 -14.00
N ARG A 28 -15.52 -2.98 -13.10
CA ARG A 28 -16.32 -4.11 -12.60
C ARG A 28 -17.55 -3.65 -11.82
N ASN A 29 -17.38 -2.70 -10.90
CA ASN A 29 -18.45 -2.25 -10.00
C ASN A 29 -19.28 -1.10 -10.59
N LYS A 30 -18.91 -0.58 -11.76
CA LYS A 30 -19.50 0.61 -12.39
C LYS A 30 -19.52 1.84 -11.45
N SER A 31 -18.62 1.87 -10.47
CA SER A 31 -18.55 2.90 -9.43
C SER A 31 -17.15 2.98 -8.84
N LYS A 32 -16.77 4.18 -8.41
CA LYS A 32 -15.48 4.46 -7.76
C LYS A 32 -15.48 4.18 -6.25
N THR A 33 -16.62 3.83 -5.65
CA THR A 33 -16.76 3.68 -4.20
C THR A 33 -15.78 2.67 -3.62
N TYR A 34 -15.62 1.51 -4.26
CA TYR A 34 -14.70 0.48 -3.77
C TYR A 34 -13.23 0.91 -3.88
N SER A 35 -12.82 1.46 -5.02
CA SER A 35 -11.45 1.97 -5.22
C SER A 35 -11.10 3.10 -4.25
N LYS A 36 -12.05 3.97 -3.89
CA LYS A 36 -11.87 4.98 -2.84
C LYS A 36 -11.61 4.34 -1.47
N LYS A 37 -12.38 3.30 -1.11
CA LYS A 37 -12.16 2.54 0.13
C LYS A 37 -10.79 1.85 0.14
N LEU A 38 -10.38 1.25 -0.99
CA LEU A 38 -9.04 0.67 -1.13
C LEU A 38 -7.93 1.71 -0.97
N ASN A 39 -8.10 2.91 -1.54
CA ASN A 39 -7.11 3.97 -1.40
C ASN A 39 -6.91 4.39 0.07
N ILE A 40 -8.00 4.51 0.83
CA ILE A 40 -7.96 4.78 2.27
C ILE A 40 -7.22 3.65 3.00
N LEU A 41 -7.60 2.39 2.74
CA LEU A 41 -6.96 1.21 3.34
C LEU A 41 -5.44 1.19 3.09
N PHE A 42 -5.01 1.47 1.86
CA PHE A 42 -3.59 1.54 1.52
C PHE A 42 -2.89 2.68 2.25
N GLN A 43 -3.52 3.85 2.34
CA GLN A 43 -2.96 5.00 3.03
C GLN A 43 -2.81 4.75 4.55
N GLU A 44 -3.81 4.14 5.18
CA GLU A 44 -3.76 3.73 6.59
C GLU A 44 -2.66 2.70 6.84
N SER A 45 -2.56 1.69 5.98
CA SER A 45 -1.51 0.67 6.06
C SER A 45 -0.12 1.29 5.95
N LEU A 46 0.04 2.26 5.04
CA LEU A 46 1.28 3.00 4.84
C LEU A 46 1.61 3.92 6.01
N MET A 47 0.63 4.61 6.59
CA MET A 47 0.83 5.44 7.78
C MET A 47 1.33 4.62 8.98
N GLN A 48 0.88 3.37 9.12
CA GLN A 48 1.43 2.47 10.13
C GLN A 48 2.92 2.18 9.87
N LEU A 49 3.34 1.99 8.61
CA LEU A 49 4.73 1.71 8.26
C LEU A 49 5.66 2.91 8.44
N THR A 50 5.15 4.15 8.36
CA THR A 50 5.98 5.32 8.67
C THR A 50 6.36 5.37 10.15
N VAL A 51 5.53 4.81 11.03
CA VAL A 51 5.79 4.72 12.47
C VAL A 51 6.55 3.43 12.81
N PHE A 52 6.05 2.28 12.33
CA PHE A 52 6.54 0.94 12.64
C PHE A 52 6.95 0.17 11.37
N PRO A 53 8.06 0.52 10.70
CA PRO A 53 8.45 -0.09 9.42
C PRO A 53 8.73 -1.59 9.53
N GLU A 54 9.17 -2.04 10.71
CA GLU A 54 9.51 -3.45 10.96
C GLU A 54 8.30 -4.33 11.27
N SER A 55 7.09 -3.75 11.40
CA SER A 55 5.86 -4.51 11.63
C SER A 55 5.34 -5.24 10.38
N SER A 56 6.06 -5.13 9.26
CA SER A 56 5.77 -5.81 8.00
C SER A 56 6.46 -7.18 7.93
N ILE A 57 5.88 -8.08 7.15
CA ILE A 57 6.36 -9.46 7.00
C ILE A 57 7.68 -9.44 6.24
N LYS A 58 8.70 -10.10 6.79
CA LYS A 58 10.01 -10.24 6.10
C LYS A 58 9.87 -11.19 4.92
N SER A 59 10.40 -10.80 3.76
CA SER A 59 10.61 -11.72 2.65
C SER A 59 11.91 -12.50 2.84
N ASN A 60 12.15 -13.50 1.98
CA ASN A 60 13.43 -14.20 1.89
C ASN A 60 14.59 -13.24 1.57
N ASN A 61 14.29 -12.16 0.82
CA ASN A 61 15.20 -11.04 0.67
C ASN A 61 15.05 -10.09 1.87
N GLN A 62 16.10 -9.96 2.68
CA GLN A 62 16.09 -9.18 3.92
C GLN A 62 15.78 -7.68 3.71
N ASN A 63 16.01 -7.16 2.51
CA ASN A 63 15.73 -5.77 2.14
C ASN A 63 14.28 -5.56 1.65
N ILE A 64 13.52 -6.63 1.49
CA ILE A 64 12.13 -6.60 1.00
C ILE A 64 11.20 -7.03 2.13
N ARG A 65 10.16 -6.25 2.33
CA ARG A 65 9.12 -6.54 3.31
C ARG A 65 7.75 -6.36 2.67
N LEU A 66 6.78 -7.08 3.21
CA LEU A 66 5.42 -7.15 2.71
C LEU A 66 4.45 -6.63 3.77
N LYS A 67 3.54 -5.75 3.37
CA LYS A 67 2.39 -5.37 4.18
C LYS A 67 1.11 -5.85 3.48
N ILE A 68 0.37 -6.71 4.17
CA ILE A 68 -0.95 -7.15 3.72
C ILE A 68 -1.96 -6.05 4.04
N ALA A 69 -2.71 -5.63 3.02
CA ALA A 69 -3.82 -4.69 3.11
C ALA A 69 -5.07 -5.34 2.48
N SER A 70 -5.86 -6.02 3.32
CA SER A 70 -6.98 -6.87 2.88
C SER A 70 -6.47 -7.99 1.95
N HIS A 71 -6.89 -8.02 0.68
CA HIS A 71 -6.48 -9.02 -0.31
C HIS A 71 -5.31 -8.55 -1.18
N PHE A 72 -4.66 -7.45 -0.81
CA PHE A 72 -3.55 -6.86 -1.56
C PHE A 72 -2.28 -6.85 -0.76
N GLU A 73 -1.19 -6.84 -1.50
CA GLU A 73 0.18 -6.87 -1.01
C GLU A 73 0.86 -5.56 -1.40
N ILE A 74 1.39 -4.84 -0.41
CA ILE A 74 2.25 -3.67 -0.60
C ILE A 74 3.68 -4.12 -0.36
N ILE A 75 4.50 -4.03 -1.42
CA ILE A 75 5.91 -4.43 -1.48
C ILE A 75 6.76 -3.22 -1.86
#